data_AF-A0A8I2DZ32-F1
#
_entry.id   AF-A0A8I2DZ32-F1
#
_cell.length_a   1.000
_cell.length_b   1.000
_cell.length_c   1.000
_cell.angle_alpha   90.00
_cell.angle_beta   90.00
_cell.angle_gamma   90.00
#
_symmetry.space_group_name_H-M   'P 1'
#
loop_
_entity.id
_entity.type
_entity.pdbx_description
1 polymer ?
#
loop_
_entity_poly.entity_id
_entity_poly.type
_entity_poly.pdbx_seq_one_letter_code
_entity_poly.pdbx_strand_id
1 'polypeptide(L)'
;MDEKKTVRAVAIDYKAVLHGPGRAHEGIAELLRWLDQRDVAWVLLTNDPMDAKSALAAAGLPEPALHLCRDDIPDKAKRGNKAWLEAVADRLGLRMNQLILIGTSQFDWYTGIHAGVVHIHARWASRLGAKITSLMSDEPSDVIELLKYFLLHEPRWAFRLDDEDRAFAIRSMLPFNARFPRGGGRTFTIKDIFTYENTVKVGDEDARDVLMLHLLCAAYLDGALPGQSFFCVYPSSTPAKGNPQLAGFLDRAKNMTGSSYKEDLLERVVQAPDTSLERYKRSVGQSTGRDISIAAQARTVRVNPAYKKKIIGKTVIVFDDFTTEGKSLEWARNLLSEAGAARVIALTIGKYPSRHTVYQLRPGVTIDPFTTNDIPLTHFQTTTGPGGAEEGPSAVLTTAMEHFAAAAEGAVEPQAPEAAPDRMAHPAPRPVPAGTRSPMTAYKIARQRHLADMLTHLQQHAYPLVWRGEYLVPTGETTTTALWWIALPGQVEQWYDTSEAERLVSGICLAVGIIWEPVAAPGGATQLAEALARMEQRRQA
;
A
#
# COMPACT_ATOMS: atom_id res chain seq x y z
N MET A 1 -7.93 21.78 24.01
CA MET A 1 -7.41 20.63 23.24
C MET A 1 -7.07 21.16 21.85
N ASP A 2 -5.88 20.88 21.32
CA ASP A 2 -5.41 21.47 20.05
C ASP A 2 -6.30 21.04 18.87
N GLU A 3 -6.85 22.00 18.12
CA GLU A 3 -7.76 21.73 16.99
C GLU A 3 -7.04 21.21 15.74
N LYS A 4 -5.73 21.43 15.60
CA LYS A 4 -4.97 21.01 14.43
C LYS A 4 -5.02 19.49 14.24
N LYS A 5 -5.19 19.05 13.00
CA LYS A 5 -5.24 17.62 12.63
C LYS A 5 -3.89 17.15 12.09
N THR A 6 -2.82 17.33 12.86
CA THR A 6 -1.48 16.86 12.54
C THR A 6 -0.89 16.12 13.73
N VAL A 7 0.22 15.40 13.53
CA VAL A 7 1.01 14.90 14.65
C VAL A 7 1.54 16.10 15.45
N ARG A 8 1.33 16.05 16.77
CA ARG A 8 1.78 17.04 17.74
C ARG A 8 2.74 16.47 18.77
N ALA A 9 2.79 15.14 18.91
CA ALA A 9 3.81 14.50 19.72
C ALA A 9 4.30 13.16 19.19
N VAL A 10 5.58 12.89 19.40
CA VAL A 10 6.27 11.63 19.11
C VAL A 10 6.72 11.02 20.43
N ALA A 11 6.10 9.91 20.83
CA ALA A 11 6.51 9.17 22.01
C ALA A 11 7.54 8.10 21.63
N ILE A 12 8.69 8.05 22.31
CA ILE A 12 9.86 7.28 21.91
C ILE A 12 10.34 6.42 23.07
N ASP A 13 10.37 5.11 22.88
CA ASP A 13 11.01 4.19 23.81
C ASP A 13 12.49 4.57 24.01
N TYR A 14 12.94 4.58 25.27
CA TYR A 14 14.27 5.08 25.59
C TYR A 14 15.40 4.31 24.90
N LYS A 15 15.19 3.02 24.57
CA LYS A 15 16.17 2.22 23.82
C LYS A 15 16.26 2.61 22.36
N ALA A 16 15.25 3.26 21.80
CA ALA A 16 15.34 3.84 20.46
C ALA A 16 16.17 5.14 20.46
N VAL A 17 16.33 5.78 21.63
CA VAL A 17 17.10 7.02 21.82
C VAL A 17 18.55 6.70 22.21
N LEU A 18 18.74 5.86 23.23
CA LEU A 18 20.03 5.55 23.86
C LEU A 18 20.38 4.07 23.72
N HIS A 19 21.60 3.78 23.27
CA HIS A 19 22.14 2.41 23.21
C HIS A 19 23.14 2.10 24.34
N GLY A 20 23.41 3.08 25.19
CA GLY A 20 24.25 2.93 26.38
C GLY A 20 24.30 4.22 27.21
N PRO A 21 24.91 4.19 28.40
CA PRO A 21 25.07 5.37 29.23
C PRO A 21 25.82 6.49 28.48
N GLY A 22 25.19 7.66 28.35
CA GLY A 22 25.74 8.81 27.62
C GLY A 22 25.95 8.59 26.12
N ARG A 23 25.33 7.56 25.52
CA ARG A 23 25.48 7.23 24.10
C ARG A 23 24.13 7.12 23.41
N ALA A 24 23.88 8.05 22.49
CA ALA A 24 22.70 8.08 21.62
C ALA A 24 22.93 7.29 20.33
N HIS A 25 21.87 6.75 19.73
CA HIS A 25 21.95 6.24 18.36
C HIS A 25 22.27 7.36 17.37
N GLU A 26 22.96 7.02 16.29
CA GLU A 26 23.22 7.93 15.17
C GLU A 26 21.90 8.49 14.60
N GLY A 27 21.89 9.76 14.21
CA GLY A 27 20.69 10.45 13.68
C GLY A 27 19.66 10.89 14.73
N ILE A 28 19.66 10.37 15.95
CA ILE A 28 18.66 10.74 16.97
C ILE A 28 18.73 12.22 17.35
N ALA A 29 19.93 12.77 17.52
CA ALA A 29 20.08 14.20 17.84
C ALA A 29 19.48 15.10 16.75
N GLU A 30 19.58 14.68 15.49
CA GLU A 30 18.97 15.38 14.36
C GLU A 30 17.45 15.27 14.39
N LEU A 31 16.90 14.06 14.56
CA LEU A 31 15.46 13.85 14.69
C LEU A 31 14.86 14.70 15.81
N LEU A 32 15.45 14.68 17.01
CA LEU A 32 14.92 15.43 18.16
C LEU A 32 14.96 16.95 17.92
N ARG A 33 16.04 17.46 17.32
CA ARG A 33 16.14 18.88 16.94
C ARG A 33 15.13 19.24 15.85
N TRP A 34 14.91 18.36 14.89
CA TRP A 34 13.97 18.57 13.79
C TRP A 34 12.51 18.63 14.29
N LEU A 35 12.17 17.81 15.29
CA LEU A 35 10.87 17.83 15.97
C LEU A 35 10.65 19.15 16.72
N ASP A 36 11.65 19.58 17.50
CA ASP A 36 11.63 20.84 18.25
C ASP A 36 11.41 22.05 17.33
N GLN A 37 12.14 22.13 16.21
CA GLN A 37 12.00 23.16 15.19
C GLN A 37 10.61 23.25 14.55
N ARG A 38 9.73 22.25 14.77
CA ARG A 38 8.39 22.15 14.18
C ARG A 38 7.28 22.16 15.23
N ASP A 39 7.60 22.51 16.47
CA ASP A 39 6.66 22.50 17.59
C ASP A 39 5.96 21.13 17.76
N VAL A 40 6.72 20.06 17.52
CA VAL A 40 6.30 18.68 17.77
C VAL A 40 6.98 18.21 19.05
N ALA A 41 6.18 17.96 20.09
CA ALA A 41 6.70 17.49 21.36
C ALA A 41 7.30 16.09 21.20
N TRP A 42 8.47 15.84 21.77
CA TRP A 42 8.99 14.48 21.88
C TRP A 42 8.92 14.01 23.33
N VAL A 43 8.47 12.77 23.52
CA VAL A 43 8.18 12.20 24.83
C VAL A 43 9.06 10.99 25.04
N LEU A 44 9.84 10.97 26.13
CA LEU A 44 10.66 9.82 26.48
C LEU A 44 9.85 8.83 27.31
N LEU A 45 9.96 7.56 26.94
CA LEU A 45 9.21 6.46 27.51
C LEU A 45 10.16 5.42 28.11
N THR A 46 10.08 5.17 29.42
CA THR A 46 10.93 4.18 30.10
C THR A 46 10.08 3.20 30.90
N ASN A 47 10.49 1.95 31.04
CA ASN A 47 9.79 1.04 31.95
C ASN A 47 10.11 1.36 33.40
N ASP A 48 11.40 1.43 33.71
CA ASP A 48 11.89 1.69 35.06
C ASP A 48 12.15 3.19 35.26
N PRO A 49 12.07 3.68 36.52
CA PRO A 49 12.48 5.04 36.84
C PRO A 49 13.94 5.27 36.43
N MET A 50 14.19 6.43 35.80
CA MET A 50 15.55 6.87 35.49
C MET A 50 15.64 8.39 35.55
N ASP A 51 16.83 8.92 35.82
CA ASP A 51 17.11 10.35 35.64
C ASP A 51 17.30 10.65 34.15
N ALA A 52 16.18 10.85 33.44
CA ALA A 52 16.18 11.12 32.01
C ALA A 52 16.99 12.37 31.66
N LYS A 53 16.90 13.43 32.47
CA LYS A 53 17.59 14.70 32.23
C LYS A 53 19.10 14.51 32.21
N SER A 54 19.64 13.89 33.25
CA SER A 54 21.09 13.62 33.34
C SER A 54 21.55 12.66 32.24
N ALA A 55 20.78 11.61 31.94
CA ALA A 55 21.14 10.63 30.92
C ALA A 55 21.20 11.23 29.51
N LEU A 56 20.25 12.11 29.17
CA LEU A 56 20.19 12.78 27.86
C LEU A 56 21.25 13.87 27.74
N ALA A 57 21.46 14.66 28.80
CA ALA A 57 22.54 15.66 28.83
C ALA A 57 23.92 15.01 28.62
N ALA A 58 24.16 13.85 29.24
CA ALA A 58 25.39 13.07 29.05
C ALA A 58 25.57 12.57 27.61
N ALA A 59 24.48 12.38 26.87
CA ALA A 59 24.47 12.00 25.46
C ALA A 59 24.44 13.20 24.49
N GLY A 60 24.47 14.44 25.00
CA GLY A 60 24.38 15.66 24.20
C GLY A 60 23.01 15.87 23.54
N LEU A 61 21.94 15.30 24.11
CA LEU A 61 20.57 15.39 23.60
C LEU A 61 19.76 16.45 24.35
N PRO A 62 18.73 17.05 23.70
CA PRO A 62 17.79 17.94 24.39
C PRO A 62 16.99 17.21 25.47
N GLU A 63 16.33 17.95 26.36
CA GLU A 63 15.38 17.41 27.35
C GLU A 63 14.02 17.10 26.66
N PRO A 64 13.31 16.02 27.04
CA PRO A 64 12.00 15.73 26.47
C PRO A 64 10.96 16.70 26.99
N ALA A 65 9.94 16.96 26.17
CA ALA A 65 8.77 17.71 26.63
C ALA A 65 8.05 16.98 27.78
N LEU A 66 8.16 15.65 27.81
CA LEU A 66 7.62 14.80 28.85
C LEU A 66 8.44 13.52 28.97
N HIS A 67 8.75 13.09 30.19
CA HIS A 67 9.28 11.76 30.47
C HIS A 67 8.26 10.99 31.32
N LEU A 68 7.90 9.78 30.89
CA LEU A 68 7.03 8.87 31.64
C LEU A 68 7.76 7.57 31.93
N CYS A 69 7.69 7.12 33.18
CA CYS A 69 8.06 5.78 33.61
C CYS A 69 6.83 4.99 34.07
N ARG A 70 6.99 3.71 34.45
CA ARG A 70 5.84 2.89 34.87
C ARG A 70 5.11 3.45 36.09
N ASP A 71 5.81 4.15 36.97
CA ASP A 71 5.21 4.77 38.16
C ASP A 71 4.30 5.96 37.82
N ASP A 72 4.44 6.53 36.62
CA ASP A 72 3.59 7.59 36.09
C ASP A 72 2.25 7.11 35.53
N ILE A 73 2.11 5.79 35.32
CA ILE A 73 0.98 5.20 34.59
C ILE A 73 -0.07 4.70 35.58
N PRO A 74 -1.38 4.94 35.31
CA PRO A 74 -2.46 4.38 36.11
C PRO A 74 -2.29 2.89 36.37
N ASP A 75 -2.52 2.49 37.63
CA ASP A 75 -2.34 1.12 38.13
C ASP A 75 -0.96 0.50 37.89
N LYS A 76 0.05 1.34 37.58
CA LYS A 76 1.39 0.91 37.19
C LYS A 76 1.35 -0.12 36.06
N ALA A 77 0.46 0.10 35.08
CA ALA A 77 0.28 -0.81 33.97
C ALA A 77 1.58 -1.02 33.20
N LYS A 78 1.88 -2.28 32.83
CA LYS A 78 3.06 -2.61 32.03
C LYS A 78 2.88 -2.14 30.58
N ARG A 79 3.99 -2.03 29.85
CA ARG A 79 3.98 -1.87 28.38
C ARG A 79 3.12 -2.95 27.72
N GLY A 80 2.47 -2.57 26.64
CA GLY A 80 1.40 -3.32 25.98
C GLY A 80 0.00 -2.85 26.38
N ASN A 81 -0.11 -1.93 27.34
CA ASN A 81 -1.37 -1.31 27.74
C ASN A 81 -1.50 0.10 27.15
N LYS A 82 -2.69 0.46 26.65
CA LYS A 82 -2.99 1.78 26.09
C LYS A 82 -2.83 2.94 27.08
N ALA A 83 -2.90 2.67 28.39
CA ALA A 83 -2.77 3.65 29.46
C ALA A 83 -1.50 4.50 29.36
N TRP A 84 -0.42 3.98 28.75
CA TRP A 84 0.79 4.74 28.49
C TRP A 84 0.55 5.92 27.55
N LEU A 85 -0.13 5.69 26.43
CA LEU A 85 -0.38 6.73 25.44
C LEU A 85 -1.59 7.60 25.81
N GLU A 86 -2.54 7.07 26.59
CA GLU A 86 -3.59 7.88 27.24
C GLU A 86 -2.94 8.88 28.23
N ALA A 87 -1.98 8.46 29.06
CA ALA A 87 -1.27 9.36 29.95
C ALA A 87 -0.47 10.44 29.20
N VAL A 88 0.14 10.11 28.06
CA VAL A 88 0.79 11.10 27.18
C VAL A 88 -0.23 12.10 26.64
N ALA A 89 -1.33 11.61 26.07
CA ALA A 89 -2.40 12.43 25.50
C ALA A 89 -2.96 13.40 26.54
N ASP A 90 -3.28 12.90 27.74
CA ASP A 90 -3.86 13.68 28.83
C ASP A 90 -2.90 14.77 29.34
N ARG A 91 -1.63 14.41 29.59
CA ARG A 91 -0.63 15.37 30.11
C ARG A 91 -0.27 16.45 29.09
N LEU A 92 -0.38 16.17 27.79
CA LEU A 92 -0.11 17.13 26.72
C LEU A 92 -1.38 17.81 26.17
N GLY A 93 -2.57 17.41 26.62
CA GLY A 93 -3.83 17.96 26.11
C GLY A 93 -4.10 17.64 24.63
N LEU A 94 -3.67 16.46 24.18
CA LEU A 94 -3.74 15.99 22.80
C LEU A 94 -4.80 14.90 22.62
N ARG A 95 -5.25 14.70 21.38
CA ARG A 95 -5.99 13.49 20.98
C ARG A 95 -5.02 12.37 20.65
N MET A 96 -5.46 11.13 20.81
CA MET A 96 -4.67 9.93 20.46
C MET A 96 -4.14 10.00 19.02
N ASN A 97 -4.96 10.48 18.08
CA ASN A 97 -4.59 10.58 16.67
C ASN A 97 -3.68 11.78 16.32
N GLN A 98 -3.17 12.49 17.33
CA GLN A 98 -2.09 13.47 17.20
C GLN A 98 -0.76 12.93 17.74
N LEU A 99 -0.73 11.66 18.19
CA LEU A 99 0.45 10.98 18.69
C LEU A 99 1.01 10.03 17.64
N ILE A 100 2.30 9.73 17.71
CA ILE A 100 2.89 8.50 17.16
C ILE A 100 3.79 7.85 18.22
N LEU A 101 3.98 6.53 18.14
CA LEU A 101 4.86 5.78 19.00
C LEU A 101 6.03 5.18 18.22
N ILE A 102 7.26 5.46 18.64
CA ILE A 102 8.48 4.80 18.17
C ILE A 102 8.92 3.80 19.23
N GLY A 103 8.95 2.52 18.86
CA GLY A 103 9.17 1.42 19.78
C GLY A 103 10.26 0.44 19.33
N THR A 104 10.92 -0.21 20.29
CA THR A 104 11.94 -1.23 20.02
C THR A 104 11.45 -2.65 20.28
N SER A 105 10.33 -2.81 20.97
CA SER A 105 9.83 -4.11 21.42
C SER A 105 8.43 -4.45 20.94
N GLN A 106 8.08 -5.74 21.02
CA GLN A 106 6.71 -6.21 20.79
C GLN A 106 5.70 -5.57 21.76
N PHE A 107 6.12 -5.21 22.98
CA PHE A 107 5.23 -4.54 23.93
C PHE A 107 4.97 -3.08 23.58
N ASP A 108 5.92 -2.40 22.92
CA ASP A 108 5.68 -1.06 22.38
C ASP A 108 4.68 -1.12 21.23
N TRP A 109 4.83 -2.12 20.36
CA TRP A 109 3.84 -2.38 19.32
C TRP A 109 2.44 -2.60 19.92
N TYR A 110 2.32 -3.47 20.93
CA TYR A 110 1.07 -3.68 21.67
C TYR A 110 0.52 -2.40 22.32
N THR A 111 1.40 -1.55 22.83
CA THR A 111 1.04 -0.25 23.41
C THR A 111 0.37 0.64 22.37
N GLY A 112 0.97 0.76 21.17
CA GLY A 112 0.43 1.54 20.06
C GLY A 112 -0.91 1.00 19.57
N ILE A 113 -0.98 -0.28 19.24
CA ILE A 113 -2.20 -0.86 18.63
C ILE A 113 -3.39 -0.86 19.58
N HIS A 114 -3.20 -1.12 20.88
CA HIS A 114 -4.31 -1.09 21.85
C HIS A 114 -4.82 0.33 22.09
N ALA A 115 -3.95 1.33 21.91
CA ALA A 115 -4.28 2.74 21.99
C ALA A 115 -4.84 3.30 20.67
N GLY A 116 -4.79 2.54 19.57
CA GLY A 116 -5.15 3.03 18.24
C GLY A 116 -4.19 4.09 17.70
N VAL A 117 -2.94 4.09 18.15
CA VAL A 117 -1.88 5.04 17.77
C VAL A 117 -0.92 4.39 16.79
N VAL A 118 -0.51 5.14 15.76
CA VAL A 118 0.48 4.70 14.77
C VAL A 118 1.79 4.35 15.46
N HIS A 119 2.24 3.11 15.25
CA HIS A 119 3.50 2.60 15.75
C HIS A 119 4.55 2.47 14.63
N ILE A 120 5.77 2.90 14.93
CA ILE A 120 6.95 2.75 14.08
C ILE A 120 7.98 1.93 14.84
N HIS A 121 8.42 0.84 14.25
CA HIS A 121 9.48 0.04 14.83
C HIS A 121 10.86 0.58 14.45
N ALA A 122 11.66 0.91 15.46
CA ALA A 122 13.02 1.42 15.32
C ALA A 122 14.04 0.30 15.07
N ARG A 123 14.25 -0.09 13.81
CA ARG A 123 15.20 -1.15 13.43
C ARG A 123 16.66 -0.75 13.64
N TRP A 124 16.97 0.55 13.66
CA TRP A 124 18.30 1.06 14.05
C TRP A 124 18.69 0.68 15.48
N ALA A 125 17.71 0.46 16.36
CA ALA A 125 17.94 0.16 17.77
C ALA A 125 17.82 -1.33 18.09
N SER A 126 16.84 -2.01 17.49
CA SER A 126 16.64 -3.43 17.72
C SER A 126 16.04 -4.11 16.50
N ARG A 127 16.54 -5.29 16.15
CA ARG A 127 15.89 -6.17 15.18
C ARG A 127 14.99 -7.15 15.92
N LEU A 128 13.72 -7.18 15.56
CA LEU A 128 12.78 -8.15 16.12
C LEU A 128 12.84 -9.48 15.37
N GLY A 129 12.82 -10.58 16.12
CA GLY A 129 12.70 -11.94 15.57
C GLY A 129 11.26 -12.36 15.25
N ALA A 130 10.26 -11.64 15.77
CA ALA A 130 8.86 -11.88 15.48
C ALA A 130 8.40 -11.09 14.24
N LYS A 131 7.46 -11.64 13.47
CA LYS A 131 6.79 -10.93 12.37
C LYS A 131 5.89 -9.82 12.93
N ILE A 132 6.48 -8.69 13.31
CA ILE A 132 5.72 -7.46 13.54
C ILE A 132 5.38 -6.87 12.17
N THR A 133 4.11 -6.59 11.93
CA THR A 133 3.59 -6.06 10.66
C THR A 133 3.32 -4.56 10.75
N SER A 134 4.19 -3.82 11.44
CA SER A 134 4.11 -2.36 11.62
C SER A 134 4.94 -1.61 10.58
N LEU A 135 4.79 -0.29 10.50
CA LEU A 135 5.80 0.56 9.86
C LEU A 135 7.16 0.30 10.51
N MET A 136 8.19 0.15 9.69
CA MET A 136 9.56 -0.09 10.11
C MET A 136 10.41 1.05 9.58
N SER A 137 11.38 1.47 10.37
CA SER A 137 12.36 2.46 9.95
C SER A 137 13.75 1.98 10.36
N ASP A 138 14.65 1.99 9.39
CA ASP A 138 16.03 1.52 9.51
C ASP A 138 16.94 2.63 10.03
N GLU A 139 16.55 3.90 9.90
CA GLU A 139 17.28 5.07 10.39
C GLU A 139 16.33 6.17 10.93
N PRO A 140 16.71 6.99 11.93
CA PRO A 140 15.88 8.09 12.41
C PRO A 140 15.44 9.11 11.34
N SER A 141 16.19 9.21 10.23
CA SER A 141 15.86 10.01 9.04
C SER A 141 14.56 9.56 8.35
N ASP A 142 14.25 8.26 8.30
CA ASP A 142 12.99 7.79 7.68
C ASP A 142 11.77 8.28 8.48
N VAL A 143 11.92 8.45 9.80
CA VAL A 143 10.87 9.03 10.66
C VAL A 143 10.64 10.50 10.31
N ILE A 144 11.73 11.25 10.07
CA ILE A 144 11.65 12.65 9.61
C ILE A 144 10.89 12.70 8.28
N GLU A 145 11.23 11.83 7.34
CA GLU A 145 10.58 11.76 6.02
C GLU A 145 9.09 11.44 6.14
N LEU A 146 8.74 10.41 6.90
CA LEU A 146 7.35 10.03 7.15
C LEU A 146 6.55 11.18 7.78
N LEU A 147 7.12 11.84 8.80
CA LEU A 147 6.47 12.98 9.44
C LEU A 147 6.28 14.13 8.45
N LYS A 148 7.34 14.49 7.74
CA LYS A 148 7.37 15.61 6.81
C LYS A 148 6.32 15.48 5.72
N TYR A 149 6.21 14.33 5.05
CA TYR A 149 5.38 14.20 3.86
C TYR A 149 3.97 13.64 4.12
N PHE A 150 3.74 12.99 5.27
CA PHE A 150 2.47 12.30 5.53
C PHE A 150 1.74 12.72 6.80
N LEU A 151 2.45 13.17 7.85
CA LEU A 151 1.84 13.32 9.18
C LEU A 151 1.85 14.76 9.74
N LEU A 152 2.55 15.69 9.10
CA LEU A 152 2.59 17.11 9.46
C LEU A 152 1.75 18.02 8.55
N HIS A 153 0.96 17.43 7.67
CA HIS A 153 -0.02 18.14 6.85
C HIS A 153 -1.43 17.85 7.33
N GLU A 154 -2.26 18.89 7.45
CA GLU A 154 -3.68 18.67 7.77
C GLU A 154 -4.37 17.86 6.66
N PRO A 155 -5.15 16.82 7.01
CA PRO A 155 -5.88 16.01 6.05
C PRO A 155 -6.79 16.85 5.18
N ARG A 156 -6.62 16.71 3.87
CA ARG A 156 -7.52 17.24 2.86
C ARG A 156 -8.15 16.10 2.09
N TRP A 157 -9.41 16.27 1.73
CA TRP A 157 -10.20 15.25 1.06
C TRP A 157 -10.83 15.87 -0.18
N ALA A 158 -10.65 15.25 -1.34
CA ALA A 158 -11.37 15.63 -2.55
C ALA A 158 -12.89 15.54 -2.34
N PHE A 159 -13.35 14.63 -1.49
CA PHE A 159 -14.74 14.59 -1.05
C PHE A 159 -14.85 14.11 0.39
N ARG A 160 -15.69 14.79 1.16
CA ARG A 160 -16.01 14.49 2.55
C ARG A 160 -17.51 14.52 2.76
N LEU A 161 -18.02 13.51 3.47
CA LEU A 161 -19.38 13.50 4.01
C LEU A 161 -19.31 13.03 5.46
N ASP A 162 -19.93 13.76 6.37
CA ASP A 162 -20.19 13.31 7.74
C ASP A 162 -21.70 13.31 7.95
N ASP A 163 -22.22 12.18 8.40
CA ASP A 163 -23.63 11.96 8.66
C ASP A 163 -23.76 11.26 10.01
N GLU A 164 -23.74 12.06 11.07
CA GLU A 164 -23.75 11.56 12.44
C GLU A 164 -25.08 10.88 12.80
N ASP A 165 -26.21 11.33 12.22
CA ASP A 165 -27.52 10.70 12.42
C ASP A 165 -27.54 9.23 11.96
N ARG A 166 -26.80 8.91 10.91
CA ARG A 166 -26.66 7.55 10.37
C ARG A 166 -25.36 6.86 10.78
N ALA A 167 -24.60 7.45 11.71
CA ALA A 167 -23.27 7.00 12.12
C ALA A 167 -22.38 6.65 10.92
N PHE A 168 -22.37 7.52 9.90
CA PHE A 168 -21.73 7.28 8.62
C PHE A 168 -20.80 8.40 8.20
N ALA A 169 -19.65 8.05 7.65
CA ALA A 169 -18.72 9.01 7.07
C ALA A 169 -18.15 8.50 5.74
N ILE A 170 -17.87 9.42 4.82
CA ILE A 170 -17.15 9.15 3.57
C ILE A 170 -15.95 10.08 3.50
N ARG A 171 -14.82 9.51 3.10
CA ARG A 171 -13.61 10.22 2.71
C ARG A 171 -13.13 9.68 1.37
N SER A 172 -12.98 10.58 0.40
CA SER A 172 -12.30 10.28 -0.86
C SER A 172 -11.08 11.18 -0.98
N MET A 173 -9.90 10.57 -1.13
CA MET A 173 -8.64 11.29 -1.08
C MET A 173 -8.49 12.28 -2.24
N LEU A 174 -8.67 11.79 -3.47
CA LEU A 174 -8.32 12.53 -4.69
C LEU A 174 -9.48 12.61 -5.68
N PRO A 175 -9.47 13.61 -6.58
CA PRO A 175 -10.33 13.58 -7.77
C PRO A 175 -9.91 12.40 -8.67
N PHE A 176 -10.88 11.77 -9.34
CA PHE A 176 -10.66 10.53 -10.11
C PHE A 176 -9.57 10.61 -11.20
N ASN A 177 -9.22 11.82 -11.64
CA ASN A 177 -8.25 12.11 -12.68
C ASN A 177 -6.95 12.76 -12.16
N ALA A 178 -6.70 12.72 -10.84
CA ALA A 178 -5.48 13.23 -10.24
C ALA A 178 -4.23 12.65 -10.92
N ARG A 179 -3.24 13.52 -11.16
CA ARG A 179 -2.02 13.24 -11.91
C ARG A 179 -0.80 13.65 -11.08
N PHE A 180 0.20 12.79 -11.06
CA PHE A 180 1.43 12.98 -10.28
C PHE A 180 2.68 12.74 -11.12
N PRO A 181 3.83 13.34 -10.75
CA PRO A 181 5.12 13.06 -11.35
C PRO A 181 5.62 11.67 -10.97
N ARG A 182 6.41 11.05 -11.85
CA ARG A 182 7.12 9.76 -11.62
C ARG A 182 8.62 9.82 -11.92
N GLY A 183 9.21 11.03 -11.98
CA GLY A 183 10.61 11.25 -12.37
C GLY A 183 10.84 11.39 -13.87
N GLY A 184 11.98 11.99 -14.26
CA GLY A 184 12.36 12.19 -15.67
C GLY A 184 11.34 12.95 -16.54
N GLY A 185 10.59 13.90 -15.95
CA GLY A 185 9.55 14.67 -16.65
C GLY A 185 8.27 13.88 -17.00
N ARG A 186 8.14 12.63 -16.53
CA ARG A 186 6.98 11.77 -16.80
C ARG A 186 5.94 11.89 -15.70
N THR A 187 4.68 11.62 -16.04
CA THR A 187 3.56 11.61 -15.09
C THR A 187 2.75 10.32 -15.18
N PHE A 188 1.93 10.07 -14.17
CA PHE A 188 0.91 9.01 -14.14
C PHE A 188 -0.37 9.56 -13.49
N THR A 189 -1.48 8.85 -13.70
CA THR A 189 -2.77 9.14 -13.07
C THR A 189 -3.13 8.05 -12.08
N ILE A 190 -3.97 8.37 -11.09
CA ILE A 190 -4.42 7.35 -10.13
C ILE A 190 -5.20 6.19 -10.79
N LYS A 191 -5.78 6.40 -11.97
CA LYS A 191 -6.43 5.34 -12.75
C LYS A 191 -5.43 4.32 -13.30
N ASP A 192 -4.21 4.74 -13.62
CA ASP A 192 -3.16 3.83 -14.08
C ASP A 192 -2.92 2.73 -13.05
N ILE A 193 -3.04 3.07 -11.76
CA ILE A 193 -2.82 2.16 -10.65
C ILE A 193 -4.12 1.44 -10.27
N PHE A 194 -5.16 2.18 -9.89
CA PHE A 194 -6.35 1.61 -9.24
C PHE A 194 -7.46 1.19 -10.22
N THR A 195 -7.33 1.48 -11.51
CA THR A 195 -8.26 0.99 -12.55
C THR A 195 -7.57 0.04 -13.51
N TYR A 196 -6.37 0.39 -13.97
CA TYR A 196 -5.62 -0.36 -14.98
C TYR A 196 -4.57 -1.30 -14.39
N GLU A 197 -4.43 -1.32 -13.05
CA GLU A 197 -3.56 -2.25 -12.32
C GLU A 197 -2.08 -2.17 -12.73
N ASN A 198 -1.64 -1.04 -13.30
CA ASN A 198 -0.23 -0.83 -13.66
C ASN A 198 0.61 -0.66 -12.39
N THR A 199 1.78 -1.28 -12.38
CA THR A 199 2.84 -0.95 -11.43
C THR A 199 3.55 0.32 -11.90
N VAL A 200 3.52 1.36 -11.07
CA VAL A 200 4.19 2.63 -11.35
C VAL A 200 5.23 2.88 -10.27
N LYS A 201 6.48 3.05 -10.69
CA LYS A 201 7.59 3.42 -9.79
C LYS A 201 7.78 4.93 -9.73
N VAL A 202 8.06 5.43 -8.54
CA VAL A 202 8.42 6.83 -8.26
C VAL A 202 9.68 6.77 -7.40
N GLY A 203 10.84 6.93 -8.05
CA GLY A 203 12.10 6.45 -7.48
C GLY A 203 12.06 4.94 -7.28
N ASP A 204 12.51 4.47 -6.12
CA ASP A 204 12.47 3.05 -5.74
C ASP A 204 11.08 2.60 -5.24
N GLU A 205 10.23 3.55 -4.88
CA GLU A 205 8.91 3.30 -4.29
C GLU A 205 7.86 2.89 -5.32
N ASP A 206 6.92 2.04 -4.91
CA ASP A 206 5.68 1.82 -5.67
C ASP A 206 4.70 2.98 -5.37
N ALA A 207 4.28 3.71 -6.41
CA ALA A 207 3.36 4.83 -6.24
C ALA A 207 2.03 4.41 -5.60
N ARG A 208 1.61 3.14 -5.73
CA ARG A 208 0.45 2.61 -5.00
C ARG A 208 0.68 2.67 -3.50
N ASP A 209 1.83 2.19 -3.04
CA ASP A 209 2.15 2.14 -1.61
C ASP A 209 2.25 3.55 -1.03
N VAL A 210 2.85 4.51 -1.77
CA VAL A 210 2.89 5.93 -1.39
C VAL A 210 1.47 6.52 -1.27
N LEU A 211 0.61 6.32 -2.28
CA LEU A 211 -0.76 6.84 -2.26
C LEU A 211 -1.60 6.22 -1.14
N MET A 212 -1.47 4.91 -0.94
CA MET A 212 -2.22 4.21 0.09
C MET A 212 -1.73 4.55 1.50
N LEU A 213 -0.41 4.71 1.71
CA LEU A 213 0.14 5.22 2.97
C LEU A 213 -0.41 6.61 3.28
N HIS A 214 -0.47 7.50 2.29
CA HIS A 214 -1.06 8.83 2.46
C HIS A 214 -2.54 8.78 2.84
N LEU A 215 -3.33 7.91 2.19
CA LEU A 215 -4.74 7.70 2.55
C LEU A 215 -4.89 7.31 4.03
N LEU A 216 -4.08 6.37 4.50
CA LEU A 216 -4.14 5.90 5.89
C LEU A 216 -3.69 6.97 6.88
N CYS A 217 -2.58 7.67 6.60
CA CYS A 217 -2.09 8.75 7.45
C CYS A 217 -3.12 9.90 7.54
N ALA A 218 -3.72 10.29 6.41
CA ALA A 218 -4.77 11.30 6.38
C ALA A 218 -6.01 10.83 7.17
N ALA A 219 -6.42 9.57 7.01
CA ALA A 219 -7.55 9.01 7.75
C ALA A 219 -7.27 8.90 9.25
N TYR A 220 -6.04 8.56 9.65
CA TYR A 220 -5.60 8.55 11.03
C TYR A 220 -5.72 9.94 11.65
N LEU A 221 -5.09 10.94 11.04
CA LEU A 221 -5.11 12.33 11.49
C LEU A 221 -6.53 12.94 11.52
N ASP A 222 -7.42 12.52 10.62
CA ASP A 222 -8.82 12.96 10.61
C ASP A 222 -9.69 12.26 11.65
N GLY A 223 -9.20 11.17 12.27
CA GLY A 223 -9.98 10.32 13.16
C GLY A 223 -10.91 9.35 12.41
N ALA A 224 -10.78 9.26 11.09
CA ALA A 224 -11.49 8.34 10.21
C ALA A 224 -10.86 6.94 10.16
N LEU A 225 -9.76 6.70 10.91
CA LEU A 225 -9.11 5.41 11.07
C LEU A 225 -8.99 5.02 12.56
N PRO A 226 -10.11 4.92 13.31
CA PRO A 226 -10.06 4.57 14.73
C PRO A 226 -9.52 3.15 14.93
N GLY A 227 -8.80 2.94 16.03
CA GLY A 227 -8.27 1.63 16.38
C GLY A 227 -9.36 0.58 16.65
N GLN A 228 -8.97 -0.70 16.62
CA GLN A 228 -9.85 -1.85 16.86
C GLN A 228 -11.07 -1.95 15.91
N SER A 229 -10.96 -1.39 14.71
CA SER A 229 -12.00 -1.43 13.68
C SER A 229 -11.92 -2.70 12.82
N PHE A 230 -13.00 -3.01 12.12
CA PHE A 230 -12.98 -4.00 11.03
C PHE A 230 -12.75 -3.31 9.70
N PHE A 231 -11.77 -3.75 8.94
CA PHE A 231 -11.52 -3.28 7.58
C PHE A 231 -12.07 -4.30 6.60
N CYS A 232 -12.74 -3.85 5.54
CA CYS A 232 -13.13 -4.71 4.42
C CYS A 232 -13.08 -3.92 3.11
N VAL A 233 -13.00 -4.63 1.99
CA VAL A 233 -13.11 -4.03 0.66
C VAL A 233 -14.53 -4.23 0.15
N TYR A 234 -15.11 -3.24 -0.54
CA TYR A 234 -16.37 -3.45 -1.23
C TYR A 234 -16.18 -4.42 -2.42
N PRO A 235 -17.00 -5.47 -2.57
CA PRO A 235 -16.72 -6.53 -3.54
C PRO A 235 -16.90 -6.07 -5.00
N SER A 236 -15.96 -6.48 -5.86
CA SER A 236 -15.98 -6.25 -7.31
C SER A 236 -17.20 -6.89 -7.99
N SER A 237 -17.48 -6.59 -9.25
CA SER A 237 -18.67 -7.10 -9.97
C SER A 237 -18.74 -8.63 -10.10
N THR A 238 -17.60 -9.34 -9.96
CA THR A 238 -17.50 -10.80 -10.09
C THR A 238 -17.48 -11.48 -8.71
N PRO A 239 -18.33 -12.50 -8.46
CA PRO A 239 -18.31 -13.28 -7.22
C PRO A 239 -16.95 -13.91 -6.99
N ALA A 240 -16.51 -13.98 -5.72
CA ALA A 240 -15.22 -14.52 -5.29
C ALA A 240 -13.96 -13.85 -5.88
N LYS A 241 -14.09 -12.83 -6.74
CA LYS A 241 -12.98 -11.99 -7.18
C LYS A 241 -12.83 -10.82 -6.20
N GLY A 242 -12.00 -11.02 -5.17
CA GLY A 242 -11.52 -9.93 -4.32
C GLY A 242 -10.68 -8.92 -5.12
N ASN A 243 -10.30 -7.81 -4.49
CA ASN A 243 -9.24 -6.94 -5.01
C ASN A 243 -7.94 -7.34 -4.28
N PRO A 244 -7.15 -8.30 -4.82
CA PRO A 244 -5.99 -8.84 -4.11
C PRO A 244 -4.92 -7.78 -3.82
N GLN A 245 -4.86 -6.72 -4.64
CA GLN A 245 -3.91 -5.63 -4.46
C GLN A 245 -4.31 -4.72 -3.29
N LEU A 246 -5.58 -4.31 -3.20
CA LEU A 246 -6.10 -3.62 -2.01
C LEU A 246 -6.03 -4.52 -0.78
N ALA A 247 -6.37 -5.81 -0.91
CA ALA A 247 -6.34 -6.77 0.19
C ALA A 247 -4.94 -6.94 0.79
N GLY A 248 -3.91 -7.09 -0.06
CA GLY A 248 -2.52 -7.20 0.38
C GLY A 248 -2.03 -5.94 1.09
N PHE A 249 -2.47 -4.76 0.64
CA PHE A 249 -2.16 -3.51 1.32
C PHE A 249 -2.90 -3.40 2.68
N LEU A 250 -4.19 -3.71 2.72
CA LEU A 250 -5.01 -3.61 3.92
C LEU A 250 -4.59 -4.59 5.01
N ASP A 251 -4.04 -5.75 4.64
CA ASP A 251 -3.45 -6.69 5.60
C ASP A 251 -2.27 -6.08 6.36
N ARG A 252 -1.50 -5.20 5.71
CA ARG A 252 -0.44 -4.41 6.35
C ARG A 252 -1.03 -3.21 7.11
N ALA A 253 -1.95 -2.47 6.49
CA ALA A 253 -2.59 -1.27 7.02
C ALA A 253 -3.25 -1.48 8.39
N LYS A 254 -3.91 -2.63 8.59
CA LYS A 254 -4.66 -2.93 9.83
C LYS A 254 -3.78 -2.79 11.08
N ASN A 255 -2.48 -3.03 10.94
CA ASN A 255 -1.54 -3.04 12.06
C ASN A 255 -1.08 -1.62 12.45
N MET A 256 -1.33 -0.60 11.62
CA MET A 256 -1.04 0.79 11.97
C MET A 256 -1.89 1.25 13.17
N THR A 257 -3.11 0.73 13.34
CA THR A 257 -4.02 1.16 14.43
C THR A 257 -4.62 0.00 15.22
N GLY A 258 -4.09 -1.22 15.09
CA GLY A 258 -4.64 -2.38 15.80
C GLY A 258 -6.02 -2.83 15.31
N SER A 259 -6.32 -2.59 14.04
CA SER A 259 -7.54 -3.01 13.38
C SER A 259 -7.42 -4.41 12.79
N SER A 260 -8.53 -4.97 12.31
CA SER A 260 -8.58 -6.30 11.71
C SER A 260 -9.12 -6.24 10.29
N TYR A 261 -8.34 -6.69 9.31
CA TYR A 261 -8.82 -6.90 7.95
C TYR A 261 -9.67 -8.17 7.86
N LYS A 262 -10.90 -8.03 7.33
CA LYS A 262 -11.91 -9.06 7.14
C LYS A 262 -12.25 -9.11 5.66
N GLU A 263 -11.43 -9.86 4.91
CA GLU A 263 -11.53 -9.98 3.45
C GLU A 263 -12.93 -10.39 2.97
N ASP A 264 -13.59 -11.27 3.73
CA ASP A 264 -14.89 -11.86 3.42
C ASP A 264 -16.06 -11.19 4.14
N LEU A 265 -15.89 -10.02 4.77
CA LEU A 265 -16.98 -9.38 5.52
C LEU A 265 -18.17 -8.98 4.62
N LEU A 266 -17.88 -8.40 3.45
CA LEU A 266 -18.86 -8.05 2.42
C LEU A 266 -18.66 -8.98 1.22
N GLU A 267 -19.67 -9.79 0.94
CA GLU A 267 -19.60 -10.80 -0.12
C GLU A 267 -20.51 -10.44 -1.27
N ARG A 268 -19.98 -10.48 -2.50
CA ARG A 268 -20.82 -10.58 -3.69
C ARG A 268 -21.10 -12.04 -3.98
N VAL A 269 -22.35 -12.46 -3.75
CA VAL A 269 -22.79 -13.85 -3.90
C VAL A 269 -23.52 -14.10 -5.22
N VAL A 270 -23.93 -13.04 -5.92
CA VAL A 270 -24.53 -13.12 -7.26
C VAL A 270 -23.75 -12.22 -8.20
N GLN A 271 -23.49 -12.69 -9.43
CA GLN A 271 -22.82 -11.91 -10.46
C GLN A 271 -23.55 -10.59 -10.71
N ALA A 272 -22.81 -9.49 -10.64
CA ALA A 272 -23.33 -8.17 -10.96
C ALA A 272 -22.79 -7.67 -12.30
N PRO A 273 -23.51 -6.77 -13.00
CA PRO A 273 -22.94 -6.01 -14.09
C PRO A 273 -21.73 -5.19 -13.62
N ASP A 274 -20.70 -5.10 -14.45
CA ASP A 274 -19.63 -4.12 -14.25
C ASP A 274 -20.20 -2.71 -14.43
N THR A 275 -20.40 -2.01 -13.31
CA THR A 275 -21.05 -0.70 -13.33
C THR A 275 -20.20 0.37 -14.03
N SER A 276 -18.87 0.24 -14.04
CA SER A 276 -17.98 1.18 -14.71
C SER A 276 -18.07 1.00 -16.22
N LEU A 277 -18.02 -0.25 -16.68
CA LEU A 277 -18.17 -0.59 -18.10
C LEU A 277 -19.57 -0.22 -18.62
N GLU A 278 -20.63 -0.51 -17.88
CA GLU A 278 -22.00 -0.20 -18.31
C GLU A 278 -22.26 1.31 -18.33
N ARG A 279 -21.62 2.09 -17.46
CA ARG A 279 -21.67 3.56 -17.53
C ARG A 279 -20.90 4.08 -18.73
N TYR A 280 -19.72 3.55 -19.01
CA TYR A 280 -18.97 3.90 -20.22
C TYR A 280 -19.81 3.64 -21.47
N LYS A 281 -20.36 2.43 -21.60
CA LYS A 281 -21.30 2.06 -22.68
C LYS A 281 -22.48 3.02 -22.78
N ARG A 282 -23.10 3.39 -21.65
CA ARG A 282 -24.18 4.38 -21.65
C ARG A 282 -23.71 5.75 -22.13
N SER A 283 -22.51 6.19 -21.74
CA SER A 283 -21.96 7.48 -22.18
C SER A 283 -21.65 7.55 -23.68
N VAL A 284 -21.34 6.41 -24.31
CA VAL A 284 -21.09 6.30 -25.76
C VAL A 284 -22.32 5.82 -26.54
N GLY A 285 -23.51 5.86 -25.95
CA GLY A 285 -24.77 5.48 -26.61
C GLY A 285 -24.98 3.97 -26.84
N GLN A 286 -24.10 3.11 -26.31
CA GLN A 286 -24.15 1.65 -26.42
C GLN A 286 -24.79 0.99 -25.19
N SER A 287 -25.77 1.64 -24.56
CA SER A 287 -26.36 1.15 -23.31
C SER A 287 -27.05 -0.20 -23.51
N THR A 288 -26.77 -1.16 -22.63
CA THR A 288 -27.34 -2.52 -22.68
C THR A 288 -28.65 -2.67 -21.90
N GLY A 289 -29.15 -1.59 -21.28
CA GLY A 289 -30.33 -1.62 -20.40
C GLY A 289 -30.11 -2.31 -19.05
N ARG A 290 -28.89 -2.78 -18.73
CA ARG A 290 -28.58 -3.44 -17.45
C ARG A 290 -28.83 -2.52 -16.25
N ASP A 291 -29.45 -3.08 -15.21
CA ASP A 291 -29.69 -2.37 -13.96
C ASP A 291 -28.38 -2.19 -13.17
N ILE A 292 -28.00 -0.93 -12.97
CA ILE A 292 -26.85 -0.49 -12.19
C ILE A 292 -27.26 0.40 -11.00
N SER A 293 -28.53 0.29 -10.57
CA SER A 293 -29.09 0.98 -9.41
C SER A 293 -28.59 0.38 -8.09
N ILE A 294 -28.96 1.01 -6.96
CA ILE A 294 -28.71 0.42 -5.64
C ILE A 294 -29.46 -0.90 -5.44
N ALA A 295 -30.62 -1.08 -6.08
CA ALA A 295 -31.37 -2.34 -6.01
C ALA A 295 -30.56 -3.51 -6.60
N ALA A 296 -29.74 -3.25 -7.62
CA ALA A 296 -28.81 -4.26 -8.13
C ALA A 296 -27.74 -4.64 -7.10
N GLN A 297 -27.29 -3.71 -6.26
CA GLN A 297 -26.39 -4.05 -5.14
C GLN A 297 -27.12 -4.89 -4.08
N ALA A 298 -28.38 -4.55 -3.78
CA ALA A 298 -29.18 -5.29 -2.82
C ALA A 298 -29.37 -6.77 -3.16
N ARG A 299 -29.56 -7.09 -4.44
CA ARG A 299 -29.70 -8.47 -4.92
C ARG A 299 -28.40 -9.27 -4.98
N THR A 300 -27.24 -8.62 -4.82
CA THR A 300 -25.95 -9.25 -5.14
C THR A 300 -24.95 -9.26 -3.99
N VAL A 301 -25.05 -8.31 -3.06
CA VAL A 301 -24.10 -8.16 -1.94
C VAL A 301 -24.79 -8.38 -0.61
N ARG A 302 -24.12 -9.10 0.30
CA ARG A 302 -24.53 -9.34 1.68
C ARG A 302 -23.35 -9.22 2.65
N VAL A 303 -23.63 -9.17 3.95
CA VAL A 303 -22.65 -9.44 5.01
C VAL A 303 -22.49 -10.95 5.15
N ASN A 304 -21.25 -11.43 5.28
CA ASN A 304 -21.01 -12.85 5.54
C ASN A 304 -21.63 -13.28 6.90
N PRO A 305 -22.51 -14.31 6.91
CA PRO A 305 -23.17 -14.79 8.14
C PRO A 305 -22.23 -15.15 9.30
N ALA A 306 -20.96 -15.51 9.03
CA ALA A 306 -19.95 -15.82 10.05
C ALA A 306 -19.61 -14.61 10.95
N TYR A 307 -19.99 -13.40 10.55
CA TYR A 307 -19.77 -12.16 11.29
C TYR A 307 -20.98 -11.68 12.09
N LYS A 308 -22.12 -12.40 12.05
CA LYS A 308 -23.38 -11.98 12.68
C LYS A 308 -23.27 -11.53 14.13
N LYS A 309 -22.42 -12.19 14.92
CA LYS A 309 -22.15 -11.82 16.33
C LYS A 309 -20.92 -10.92 16.50
N LYS A 310 -20.01 -10.91 15.52
CA LYS A 310 -18.69 -10.26 15.61
C LYS A 310 -18.74 -8.77 15.24
N ILE A 311 -19.69 -8.38 14.38
CA ILE A 311 -19.84 -7.02 13.87
C ILE A 311 -20.57 -6.08 14.87
N ILE A 312 -21.34 -6.65 15.80
CA ILE A 312 -22.16 -5.89 16.74
C ILE A 312 -21.29 -4.90 17.53
N GLY A 313 -21.66 -3.62 17.50
CA GLY A 313 -20.97 -2.55 18.20
C GLY A 313 -19.61 -2.16 17.60
N LYS A 314 -19.21 -2.72 16.46
CA LYS A 314 -17.92 -2.41 15.82
C LYS A 314 -18.04 -1.22 14.87
N THR A 315 -16.96 -0.46 14.79
CA THR A 315 -16.71 0.44 13.65
C THR A 315 -16.22 -0.40 12.48
N VAL A 316 -16.85 -0.23 11.32
CA VAL A 316 -16.45 -0.89 10.07
C VAL A 316 -15.97 0.14 9.07
N ILE A 317 -14.75 -0.07 8.56
CA ILE A 317 -14.13 0.76 7.53
C ILE A 317 -14.18 0.01 6.20
N VAL A 318 -14.92 0.57 5.25
CA VAL A 318 -15.12 0.03 3.92
C VAL A 318 -14.18 0.75 2.95
N PHE A 319 -13.26 0.01 2.34
CA PHE A 319 -12.36 0.50 1.31
C PHE A 319 -12.94 0.23 -0.08
N ASP A 320 -12.78 1.20 -0.98
CA ASP A 320 -13.12 1.08 -2.40
C ASP A 320 -12.12 1.90 -3.22
N ASP A 321 -11.89 1.55 -4.47
CA ASP A 321 -10.95 2.28 -5.33
C ASP A 321 -11.52 3.66 -5.66
N PHE A 322 -12.75 3.70 -6.18
CA PHE A 322 -13.41 4.92 -6.62
C PHE A 322 -14.88 4.94 -6.25
N THR A 323 -15.37 6.09 -5.78
CA THR A 323 -16.80 6.33 -5.67
C THR A 323 -17.30 7.35 -6.69
N THR A 324 -18.58 7.22 -7.02
CA THR A 324 -19.29 7.99 -8.05
C THR A 324 -20.51 8.64 -7.45
N GLU A 325 -21.67 7.99 -7.53
CA GLU A 325 -22.91 8.43 -6.88
C GLU A 325 -23.12 7.77 -5.51
N GLY A 326 -22.14 7.02 -5.00
CA GLY A 326 -22.19 6.43 -3.66
C GLY A 326 -23.00 5.14 -3.50
N LYS A 327 -23.61 4.60 -4.57
CA LYS A 327 -24.50 3.42 -4.49
C LYS A 327 -23.90 2.24 -3.72
N SER A 328 -22.65 1.87 -4.03
CA SER A 328 -21.93 0.79 -3.35
C SER A 328 -21.74 1.08 -1.85
N LEU A 329 -21.24 2.28 -1.54
CA LEU A 329 -20.96 2.69 -0.16
C LEU A 329 -22.24 2.82 0.69
N GLU A 330 -23.32 3.34 0.11
CA GLU A 330 -24.63 3.44 0.78
C GLU A 330 -25.28 2.07 0.98
N TRP A 331 -25.10 1.13 0.04
CA TRP A 331 -25.55 -0.25 0.25
C TRP A 331 -24.73 -0.95 1.35
N ALA A 332 -23.41 -0.79 1.35
CA ALA A 332 -22.56 -1.28 2.44
C ALA A 332 -22.98 -0.70 3.79
N ARG A 333 -23.25 0.61 3.86
CA ARG A 333 -23.76 1.27 5.07
C ARG A 333 -25.07 0.62 5.53
N ASN A 334 -26.07 0.48 4.65
CA ASN A 334 -27.35 -0.16 5.00
C ASN A 334 -27.13 -1.57 5.56
N LEU A 335 -26.37 -2.42 4.87
CA LEU A 335 -26.05 -3.77 5.31
C LEU A 335 -25.36 -3.82 6.68
N LEU A 336 -24.29 -3.05 6.85
CA LEU A 336 -23.46 -3.10 8.05
C LEU A 336 -24.20 -2.51 9.26
N SER A 337 -24.99 -1.44 9.06
CA SER A 337 -25.81 -0.83 10.11
C SER A 337 -26.90 -1.80 10.58
N GLU A 338 -27.63 -2.42 9.65
CA GLU A 338 -28.65 -3.43 9.97
C GLU A 338 -28.03 -4.70 10.60
N ALA A 339 -26.77 -5.02 10.29
CA ALA A 339 -26.03 -6.09 10.94
C ALA A 339 -25.58 -5.74 12.38
N GLY A 340 -25.75 -4.49 12.82
CA GLY A 340 -25.44 -4.02 14.17
C GLY A 340 -24.09 -3.32 14.32
N ALA A 341 -23.44 -2.90 13.23
CA ALA A 341 -22.25 -2.05 13.32
C ALA A 341 -22.59 -0.72 14.02
N ALA A 342 -21.70 -0.24 14.88
CA ALA A 342 -21.89 1.03 15.59
C ALA A 342 -21.64 2.25 14.70
N ARG A 343 -20.72 2.13 13.73
CA ARG A 343 -20.36 3.20 12.80
C ARG A 343 -19.82 2.59 11.51
N VAL A 344 -20.09 3.22 10.38
CA VAL A 344 -19.52 2.85 9.08
C VAL A 344 -18.71 4.03 8.54
N ILE A 345 -17.48 3.78 8.11
CA ILE A 345 -16.61 4.79 7.49
C ILE A 345 -16.19 4.25 6.13
N ALA A 346 -16.47 4.99 5.06
CA ALA A 346 -16.00 4.64 3.73
C ALA A 346 -14.75 5.45 3.37
N LEU A 347 -13.68 4.77 2.97
CA LEU A 347 -12.44 5.36 2.49
C LEU A 347 -12.24 4.98 1.03
N THR A 348 -12.08 5.98 0.15
CA THR A 348 -11.78 5.73 -1.27
C THR A 348 -10.58 6.53 -1.74
N ILE A 349 -9.87 5.98 -2.73
CA ILE A 349 -8.77 6.72 -3.37
C ILE A 349 -9.31 7.86 -4.21
N GLY A 350 -10.29 7.57 -5.08
CA GLY A 350 -10.82 8.54 -6.02
C GLY A 350 -12.30 8.88 -5.84
N LYS A 351 -12.67 10.11 -6.20
CA LYS A 351 -14.05 10.57 -6.37
C LYS A 351 -14.29 11.08 -7.80
N TYR A 352 -15.30 10.54 -8.46
CA TYR A 352 -15.80 11.09 -9.72
C TYR A 352 -16.69 12.32 -9.48
N PRO A 353 -16.81 13.27 -10.42
CA PRO A 353 -17.47 14.56 -10.22
C PRO A 353 -18.98 14.48 -9.93
N SER A 354 -19.61 13.32 -10.17
CA SER A 354 -21.03 13.07 -9.88
C SER A 354 -21.41 13.43 -8.43
N ARG A 355 -22.65 13.84 -8.21
CA ARG A 355 -23.18 14.07 -6.87
C ARG A 355 -23.27 12.74 -6.10
N HIS A 356 -22.94 12.76 -4.82
CA HIS A 356 -23.24 11.63 -3.93
C HIS A 356 -24.74 11.55 -3.72
N THR A 357 -25.33 10.37 -3.85
CA THR A 357 -26.75 10.16 -3.57
C THR A 357 -26.87 9.35 -2.30
N VAL A 358 -27.58 9.92 -1.32
CA VAL A 358 -27.95 9.24 -0.08
C VAL A 358 -29.10 8.28 -0.38
N TYR A 359 -28.98 7.02 0.06
CA TYR A 359 -30.04 6.02 -0.09
C TYR A 359 -30.45 5.49 1.30
N GLN A 360 -31.59 5.97 1.77
CA GLN A 360 -32.19 5.56 3.03
C GLN A 360 -33.33 4.57 2.79
N LEU A 361 -33.40 3.48 3.55
CA LEU A 361 -34.56 2.60 3.52
C LEU A 361 -35.79 3.35 4.06
N ARG A 362 -36.92 3.25 3.36
CA ARG A 362 -38.18 3.86 3.84
C ARG A 362 -38.66 3.19 5.12
N PRO A 363 -39.40 3.91 5.98
CA PRO A 363 -40.03 3.31 7.16
C PRO A 363 -40.86 2.07 6.79
N GLY A 364 -40.70 1.00 7.56
CA GLY A 364 -41.38 -0.29 7.33
C GLY A 364 -40.70 -1.22 6.32
N VAL A 365 -39.67 -0.77 5.59
CA VAL A 365 -38.84 -1.66 4.77
C VAL A 365 -37.77 -2.30 5.64
N THR A 366 -37.81 -3.62 5.76
CA THR A 366 -36.79 -4.42 6.45
C THR A 366 -35.90 -5.13 5.45
N ILE A 367 -34.60 -5.26 5.76
CA ILE A 367 -33.66 -6.11 5.03
C ILE A 367 -33.07 -7.14 5.98
N ASP A 368 -32.67 -8.31 5.47
CA ASP A 368 -31.77 -9.21 6.21
C ASP A 368 -30.35 -9.00 5.67
N PRO A 369 -29.42 -8.45 6.48
CA PRO A 369 -28.09 -8.12 6.00
C PRO A 369 -27.23 -9.35 5.70
N PHE A 370 -27.63 -10.55 6.14
CA PHE A 370 -26.88 -11.80 5.97
C PHE A 370 -27.35 -12.63 4.76
N THR A 371 -28.25 -12.08 3.95
CA THR A 371 -28.73 -12.65 2.69
C THR A 371 -28.84 -11.58 1.61
N THR A 372 -29.10 -11.97 0.36
CA THR A 372 -29.43 -11.02 -0.70
C THR A 372 -30.87 -10.55 -0.56
N ASN A 373 -31.11 -9.29 -0.93
CA ASN A 373 -32.39 -8.61 -0.73
C ASN A 373 -32.97 -8.21 -2.09
N ASP A 374 -34.15 -8.74 -2.43
CA ASP A 374 -34.88 -8.34 -3.63
C ASP A 374 -35.84 -7.20 -3.33
N ILE A 375 -35.29 -5.99 -3.22
CA ILE A 375 -36.05 -4.76 -2.98
C ILE A 375 -35.94 -3.80 -4.17
N PRO A 376 -37.06 -3.22 -4.64
CA PRO A 376 -37.05 -2.26 -5.74
C PRO A 376 -36.49 -0.90 -5.31
N LEU A 377 -36.09 -0.08 -6.29
CA LEU A 377 -35.61 1.29 -6.05
C LEU A 377 -36.61 2.16 -5.26
N THR A 378 -37.91 1.90 -5.41
CA THR A 378 -38.98 2.62 -4.72
C THR A 378 -38.95 2.46 -3.20
N HIS A 379 -38.29 1.42 -2.68
CA HIS A 379 -38.08 1.20 -1.24
C HIS A 379 -37.04 2.13 -0.63
N PHE A 380 -36.32 2.89 -1.46
CA PHE A 380 -35.35 3.87 -1.01
C PHE A 380 -35.93 5.28 -1.08
N GLN A 381 -35.70 6.06 -0.04
CA GLN A 381 -35.75 7.52 -0.10
C GLN A 381 -34.37 8.01 -0.54
N THR A 382 -34.35 8.79 -1.63
CA THR A 382 -33.11 9.31 -2.21
C THR A 382 -33.00 10.80 -1.99
N THR A 383 -31.87 11.24 -1.45
CA THR A 383 -31.53 12.65 -1.34
C THR A 383 -30.20 12.88 -2.03
N THR A 384 -30.17 13.82 -2.96
CA THR A 384 -28.92 14.18 -3.63
C THR A 384 -28.10 15.07 -2.71
N GLY A 385 -26.92 14.60 -2.35
CA GLY A 385 -25.96 15.31 -1.52
C GLY A 385 -25.00 16.21 -2.33
N PRO A 386 -23.90 16.64 -1.69
CA PRO A 386 -22.86 17.41 -2.36
C PRO A 386 -22.27 16.61 -3.53
N GLY A 387 -21.85 17.35 -4.56
CA GLY A 387 -21.11 16.80 -5.70
C GLY A 387 -19.82 17.52 -5.93
N GLY A 388 -19.11 17.12 -6.99
CA GLY A 388 -17.76 17.58 -7.24
C GLY A 388 -16.72 16.75 -6.49
N ALA A 389 -15.47 16.97 -6.90
CA ALA A 389 -14.29 16.52 -6.21
C ALA A 389 -13.34 17.73 -6.16
N GLU A 390 -12.97 18.15 -4.96
CA GLU A 390 -11.90 19.13 -4.76
C GLU A 390 -10.54 18.51 -5.11
N GLU A 391 -9.48 19.31 -5.10
CA GLU A 391 -8.11 18.83 -5.30
C GLU A 391 -7.63 17.87 -4.18
N GLY A 392 -8.23 17.92 -2.99
CA GLY A 392 -7.77 17.12 -1.86
C GLY A 392 -6.30 17.41 -1.51
N PRO A 393 -5.45 16.39 -1.30
CA PRO A 393 -4.04 16.57 -0.99
C PRO A 393 -3.11 16.58 -2.23
N SER A 394 -3.62 16.85 -3.45
CA SER A 394 -2.83 16.81 -4.70
C SER A 394 -1.47 17.52 -4.61
N ALA A 395 -1.40 18.71 -3.99
CA ALA A 395 -0.16 19.47 -3.90
C ALA A 395 0.87 18.78 -2.99
N VAL A 396 0.46 18.33 -1.80
CA VAL A 396 1.34 17.64 -0.84
C VAL A 396 1.85 16.32 -1.43
N LEU A 397 0.96 15.56 -2.07
CA LEU A 397 1.33 14.32 -2.75
C LEU A 397 2.25 14.56 -3.93
N THR A 398 2.06 15.62 -4.71
CA THR A 398 3.01 15.99 -5.77
C THR A 398 4.41 16.21 -5.19
N THR A 399 4.53 16.99 -4.11
CA THR A 399 5.82 17.22 -3.45
C THR A 399 6.44 15.93 -2.90
N ALA A 400 5.65 15.03 -2.32
CA ALA A 400 6.13 13.73 -1.87
C ALA A 400 6.64 12.88 -3.06
N MET A 401 5.89 12.82 -4.15
CA MET A 401 6.27 12.07 -5.36
C MET A 401 7.54 12.64 -6.02
N GLU A 402 7.69 13.97 -6.05
CA GLU A 402 8.91 14.63 -6.52
C GLU A 402 10.11 14.29 -5.64
N HIS A 403 9.92 14.23 -4.31
CA HIS A 403 10.97 13.84 -3.39
C HIS A 403 11.47 12.42 -3.65
N PHE A 404 10.56 11.44 -3.72
CA PHE A 404 10.91 10.05 -3.99
C PHE A 404 11.54 9.88 -5.37
N ALA A 405 11.04 10.60 -6.38
CA ALA A 405 11.65 10.59 -7.71
C ALA A 405 13.08 11.16 -7.72
N ALA A 406 13.31 12.27 -7.00
CA ALA A 406 14.61 12.93 -6.94
C ALA A 406 15.65 12.15 -6.11
N ALA A 407 15.22 11.46 -5.05
CA ALA A 407 16.10 10.63 -4.22
C ALA A 407 16.81 9.54 -5.06
N ALA A 408 16.10 8.96 -6.04
CA ALA A 408 16.67 8.00 -6.98
C ALA A 408 17.61 8.62 -8.02
N GLU A 409 17.45 9.90 -8.36
CA GLU A 409 18.31 10.63 -9.30
C GLU A 409 19.60 11.16 -8.62
N GLY A 410 19.58 11.35 -7.29
CA GLY A 410 20.71 11.87 -6.49
C GLY A 410 21.64 10.81 -5.87
N ALA A 411 21.31 9.52 -5.97
CA ALA A 411 22.17 8.43 -5.54
C ALA A 411 23.33 8.25 -6.54
N VAL A 412 24.46 8.92 -6.27
CA VAL A 412 25.70 8.80 -7.03
C VAL A 412 26.17 7.33 -7.04
N GLU A 413 26.35 6.78 -8.24
CA GLU A 413 26.98 5.48 -8.48
C GLU A 413 28.29 5.36 -7.68
N PRO A 414 28.57 4.24 -7.00
CA PRO A 414 29.92 3.98 -6.53
C PRO A 414 30.85 3.95 -7.76
N GLN A 415 31.83 4.85 -7.77
CA GLN A 415 32.83 4.94 -8.84
C GLN A 415 33.38 3.55 -9.17
N ALA A 416 33.06 3.09 -10.38
CA ALA A 416 33.66 1.89 -10.93
C ALA A 416 35.18 2.09 -11.00
N PRO A 417 35.99 1.08 -10.64
CA PRO A 417 37.44 1.15 -10.83
C PRO A 417 37.76 1.35 -12.31
N GLU A 418 38.80 2.14 -12.54
CA GLU A 418 39.34 2.55 -13.84
C GLU A 418 39.30 1.43 -14.89
N ALA A 419 38.73 1.75 -16.05
CA ALA A 419 38.44 0.82 -17.12
C ALA A 419 39.68 0.06 -17.60
N ALA A 420 39.62 -1.27 -17.50
CA ALA A 420 40.47 -2.16 -18.28
C ALA A 420 40.12 -2.03 -19.77
N PRO A 421 41.10 -2.17 -20.69
CA PRO A 421 40.92 -1.84 -22.09
C PRO A 421 39.96 -2.81 -22.79
N ASP A 422 38.90 -2.22 -23.31
CA ASP A 422 38.13 -2.56 -24.50
C ASP A 422 38.34 -3.97 -25.08
N ARG A 423 37.59 -4.93 -24.56
CA ARG A 423 37.30 -6.21 -25.24
C ARG A 423 35.87 -6.64 -24.96
N MET A 424 34.93 -5.96 -25.60
CA MET A 424 33.77 -6.56 -26.28
C MET A 424 32.89 -5.42 -26.76
N ALA A 425 32.94 -5.13 -28.05
CA ALA A 425 32.00 -4.22 -28.69
C ALA A 425 30.57 -4.70 -28.41
N HIS A 426 29.84 -3.97 -27.56
CA HIS A 426 28.40 -4.15 -27.43
C HIS A 426 27.75 -3.73 -28.75
N PRO A 427 27.02 -4.61 -29.45
CA PRO A 427 26.31 -4.21 -30.65
C PRO A 427 25.28 -3.13 -30.29
N ALA A 428 25.18 -2.10 -31.12
CA ALA A 428 24.21 -1.03 -30.97
C ALA A 428 22.79 -1.60 -30.72
N PRO A 429 21.97 -0.96 -29.86
CA PRO A 429 20.63 -1.43 -29.55
C PRO A 429 19.81 -1.59 -30.83
N ARG A 430 19.32 -2.81 -31.10
CA ARG A 430 18.50 -3.07 -32.28
C ARG A 430 17.12 -2.43 -32.10
N PRO A 431 16.58 -1.75 -33.13
CA PRO A 431 15.21 -1.28 -33.11
C PRO A 431 14.24 -2.47 -32.99
N VAL A 432 13.08 -2.20 -32.38
CA VAL A 432 12.01 -3.20 -32.17
C VAL A 432 11.66 -3.88 -33.50
N PRO A 433 11.66 -5.22 -33.60
CA PRO A 433 11.31 -5.92 -34.84
C PRO A 433 9.88 -5.56 -35.29
N ALA A 434 9.72 -5.20 -36.57
CA ALA A 434 8.43 -4.85 -37.14
C ALA A 434 7.54 -6.10 -37.28
N GLY A 435 6.31 -6.04 -36.75
CA GLY A 435 5.32 -7.12 -36.85
C GLY A 435 4.29 -7.11 -35.72
N THR A 436 3.25 -7.93 -35.85
CA THR A 436 2.24 -8.11 -34.79
C THR A 436 2.84 -8.95 -33.67
N ARG A 437 2.86 -8.41 -32.46
CA ARG A 437 3.44 -9.08 -31.29
C ARG A 437 2.34 -9.60 -30.38
N SER A 438 2.49 -10.85 -29.94
CA SER A 438 1.59 -11.46 -28.95
C SER A 438 2.38 -11.79 -27.69
N PRO A 439 1.84 -11.53 -26.49
CA PRO A 439 2.44 -12.01 -25.25
C PRO A 439 2.66 -13.53 -25.29
N MET A 440 3.79 -13.99 -24.74
CA MET A 440 4.09 -15.41 -24.61
C MET A 440 3.34 -15.99 -23.40
N THR A 441 2.06 -16.31 -23.57
CA THR A 441 1.20 -16.90 -22.53
C THR A 441 1.37 -18.41 -22.36
N ALA A 442 2.01 -19.08 -23.34
CA ALA A 442 2.44 -20.47 -23.28
C ALA A 442 3.73 -20.64 -24.11
N TYR A 443 4.68 -21.44 -23.60
CA TYR A 443 5.95 -21.70 -24.28
C TYR A 443 5.78 -22.80 -25.36
N LYS A 444 6.24 -22.53 -26.58
CA LYS A 444 6.11 -23.44 -27.73
C LYS A 444 7.16 -24.55 -27.75
N ILE A 445 8.33 -24.33 -27.14
CA ILE A 445 9.41 -25.34 -27.04
C ILE A 445 10.08 -25.29 -25.66
N ALA A 446 10.69 -26.41 -25.26
CA ALA A 446 11.34 -26.55 -23.95
C ALA A 446 12.46 -25.53 -23.72
N ARG A 447 13.21 -25.18 -24.78
CA ARG A 447 14.24 -24.12 -24.76
C ARG A 447 13.71 -22.76 -24.30
N GLN A 448 12.51 -22.36 -24.74
CA GLN A 448 11.91 -21.07 -24.33
C GLN A 448 11.51 -21.10 -22.87
N ARG A 449 10.90 -22.20 -22.42
CA ARG A 449 10.52 -22.36 -21.01
C ARG A 449 11.75 -22.34 -20.11
N HIS A 450 12.80 -23.07 -20.46
CA HIS A 450 14.06 -23.12 -19.69
C HIS A 450 14.71 -21.75 -19.52
N LEU A 451 14.72 -20.93 -20.58
CA LEU A 451 15.21 -19.55 -20.52
C LEU A 451 14.32 -18.64 -19.65
N ALA A 452 12.99 -18.74 -19.80
CA ALA A 452 12.04 -17.99 -18.99
C ALA A 452 12.15 -18.31 -17.51
N ASP A 453 12.21 -19.60 -17.17
CA ASP A 453 12.34 -20.07 -15.78
C ASP A 453 13.62 -19.48 -15.13
N MET A 454 14.72 -19.39 -15.89
CA MET A 454 15.96 -18.80 -15.39
C MET A 454 15.93 -17.28 -15.27
N LEU A 455 15.34 -16.59 -16.25
CA LEU A 455 15.13 -15.14 -16.16
C LEU A 455 14.25 -14.77 -14.96
N THR A 456 13.19 -15.56 -14.68
CA THR A 456 12.37 -15.40 -13.46
C THR A 456 13.19 -15.68 -12.20
N HIS A 457 14.00 -16.73 -12.19
CA HIS A 457 14.84 -17.04 -11.04
C HIS A 457 15.82 -15.90 -10.73
N LEU A 458 16.51 -15.39 -11.75
CA LEU A 458 17.43 -14.26 -11.63
C LEU A 458 16.71 -13.00 -11.11
N GLN A 459 15.60 -12.60 -11.74
CA GLN A 459 14.79 -11.45 -11.33
C GLN A 459 14.35 -11.50 -9.86
N GLN A 460 14.03 -12.71 -9.36
CA GLN A 460 13.50 -12.87 -8.01
C GLN A 460 14.59 -13.03 -6.94
N HIS A 461 15.76 -13.58 -7.26
CA HIS A 461 16.67 -14.09 -6.23
C HIS A 461 18.13 -13.64 -6.36
N ALA A 462 18.59 -13.21 -7.54
CA ALA A 462 20.02 -13.10 -7.78
C ALA A 462 20.45 -11.86 -8.57
N TYR A 463 19.58 -11.27 -9.38
CA TYR A 463 19.94 -10.15 -10.23
C TYR A 463 18.73 -9.26 -10.53
N PRO A 464 18.80 -7.92 -10.32
CA PRO A 464 17.66 -7.03 -10.49
C PRO A 464 17.37 -6.71 -11.98
N LEU A 465 17.23 -7.74 -12.81
CA LEU A 465 16.77 -7.64 -14.18
C LEU A 465 15.24 -7.68 -14.25
N VAL A 466 14.68 -7.06 -15.28
CA VAL A 466 13.26 -7.21 -15.65
C VAL A 466 13.20 -7.81 -17.04
N TRP A 467 12.26 -8.73 -17.28
CA TRP A 467 12.13 -9.34 -18.59
C TRP A 467 10.66 -9.58 -18.98
N ARG A 468 10.41 -9.64 -20.29
CA ARG A 468 9.15 -10.14 -20.87
C ARG A 468 9.42 -10.88 -22.18
N GLY A 469 8.58 -11.86 -22.47
CA GLY A 469 8.64 -12.63 -23.71
C GLY A 469 7.45 -12.36 -24.64
N GLU A 470 7.72 -12.17 -25.93
CA GLU A 470 6.69 -12.00 -26.97
C GLU A 470 6.97 -12.92 -28.16
N TYR A 471 5.91 -13.34 -28.87
CA TYR A 471 6.04 -13.98 -30.18
C TYR A 471 5.87 -12.94 -31.28
N LEU A 472 6.77 -12.97 -32.27
CA LEU A 472 6.65 -12.16 -33.47
C LEU A 472 5.78 -12.90 -34.50
N VAL A 473 4.51 -12.53 -34.63
CA VAL A 473 3.52 -13.19 -35.51
C VAL A 473 3.57 -12.57 -36.91
N PRO A 474 4.07 -13.27 -37.95
CA PRO A 474 3.88 -12.88 -39.33
C PRO A 474 2.40 -13.04 -39.70
N THR A 475 1.87 -12.13 -40.51
CA THR A 475 0.46 -12.12 -40.91
C THR A 475 0.06 -13.47 -41.53
N GLY A 476 -0.74 -14.26 -40.80
CA GLY A 476 -1.29 -15.53 -41.29
C GLY A 476 -0.53 -16.82 -40.91
N GLU A 477 0.56 -16.75 -40.12
CA GLU A 477 1.37 -17.95 -39.78
C GLU A 477 1.64 -18.13 -38.28
N THR A 478 1.79 -19.38 -37.83
CA THR A 478 2.25 -19.72 -36.47
C THR A 478 3.78 -19.71 -36.41
N THR A 479 4.36 -18.74 -35.71
CA THR A 479 5.82 -18.64 -35.52
C THR A 479 6.32 -19.40 -34.29
N THR A 480 7.58 -19.85 -34.28
CA THR A 480 8.30 -20.23 -33.05
C THR A 480 9.32 -19.18 -32.61
N THR A 481 9.44 -18.07 -33.37
CA THR A 481 10.36 -16.97 -33.09
C THR A 481 9.90 -16.19 -31.86
N ALA A 482 10.59 -16.44 -30.74
CA ALA A 482 10.42 -15.70 -29.50
C ALA A 482 11.40 -14.52 -29.44
N LEU A 483 10.88 -13.38 -29.03
CA LEU A 483 11.61 -12.17 -28.72
C LEU A 483 11.58 -11.94 -27.21
N TRP A 484 12.73 -11.58 -26.66
CA TRP A 484 12.94 -11.40 -25.23
C TRP A 484 13.33 -9.96 -24.99
N TRP A 485 12.46 -9.21 -24.35
CA TRP A 485 12.83 -7.91 -23.84
C TRP A 485 13.44 -8.12 -22.47
N ILE A 486 14.70 -7.74 -22.30
CA ILE A 486 15.44 -7.88 -21.04
C ILE A 486 16.04 -6.51 -20.74
N ALA A 487 15.76 -6.00 -19.54
CA ALA A 487 16.29 -4.74 -19.03
C ALA A 487 17.20 -5.04 -17.85
N LEU A 488 18.47 -4.63 -17.97
CA LEU A 488 19.46 -4.73 -16.90
C LEU A 488 19.58 -3.37 -16.19
N PRO A 489 19.95 -3.34 -14.90
CA PRO A 489 20.18 -2.10 -14.17
C PRO A 489 21.19 -1.21 -14.90
N GLY A 490 20.85 0.06 -15.09
CA GLY A 490 21.73 1.05 -15.73
C GLY A 490 21.97 0.85 -17.23
N GLN A 491 21.33 -0.13 -17.88
CA GLN A 491 21.46 -0.34 -19.34
C GLN A 491 20.19 0.03 -20.09
N VAL A 492 20.38 0.45 -21.34
CA VAL A 492 19.28 0.74 -22.26
C VAL A 492 18.50 -0.55 -22.55
N GLU A 493 17.19 -0.50 -22.36
CA GLU A 493 16.29 -1.62 -22.60
C GLU A 493 16.41 -2.14 -24.04
N GLN A 494 16.59 -3.46 -24.20
CA GLN A 494 16.82 -4.04 -25.52
C GLN A 494 16.02 -5.34 -25.74
N TRP A 495 15.68 -5.59 -27.00
CA TRP A 495 15.11 -6.84 -27.46
C TRP A 495 16.21 -7.78 -27.95
N TYR A 496 16.11 -9.04 -27.55
CA TYR A 496 17.02 -10.12 -27.88
C TYR A 496 16.25 -11.23 -28.60
N ASP A 497 16.86 -11.84 -29.60
CA ASP A 497 16.43 -13.18 -30.01
C ASP A 497 16.76 -14.20 -28.92
N THR A 498 16.24 -15.42 -29.04
CA THR A 498 16.43 -16.45 -28.01
C THR A 498 17.91 -16.79 -27.78
N SER A 499 18.74 -16.83 -28.83
CA SER A 499 20.16 -17.17 -28.69
C SER A 499 20.98 -16.02 -28.10
N GLU A 500 20.59 -14.78 -28.40
CA GLU A 500 21.16 -13.57 -27.78
C GLU A 500 20.80 -13.47 -26.30
N ALA A 501 19.53 -13.73 -25.95
CA ALA A 501 19.06 -13.75 -24.57
C ALA A 501 19.77 -14.84 -23.75
N GLU A 502 19.92 -16.05 -24.30
CA GLU A 502 20.66 -17.14 -23.64
C GLU A 502 22.12 -16.80 -23.39
N ARG A 503 22.80 -16.09 -24.30
CA ARG A 503 24.18 -15.62 -24.09
C ARG A 503 24.25 -14.60 -22.97
N LEU A 504 23.31 -13.65 -22.94
CA LEU A 504 23.22 -12.66 -21.88
C LEU A 504 22.99 -13.33 -20.52
N VAL A 505 21.99 -14.22 -20.43
CA VAL A 505 21.66 -14.95 -19.19
C VAL A 505 22.81 -15.85 -18.75
N SER A 506 23.51 -16.52 -19.66
CA SER A 506 24.70 -17.30 -19.31
C SER A 506 25.78 -16.45 -18.65
N GLY A 507 26.01 -15.23 -19.17
CA GLY A 507 26.96 -14.28 -18.59
C GLY A 507 26.56 -13.82 -17.19
N ILE A 508 25.27 -13.52 -16.99
CA ILE A 508 24.74 -13.13 -15.68
C ILE A 508 24.87 -14.29 -14.69
N CYS A 509 24.42 -15.49 -15.06
CA CYS A 509 24.53 -16.69 -14.22
C CYS A 509 25.97 -16.96 -13.79
N LEU A 510 26.93 -16.84 -14.71
CA LEU A 510 28.35 -16.95 -14.37
C LEU A 510 28.80 -15.89 -13.35
N ALA A 511 28.38 -14.64 -13.52
CA ALA A 511 28.73 -13.54 -12.62
C ALA A 511 28.15 -13.70 -11.21
N VAL A 512 26.98 -14.34 -11.07
CA VAL A 512 26.33 -14.60 -9.77
C VAL A 512 26.56 -16.02 -9.23
N GLY A 513 27.46 -16.79 -9.85
CA GLY A 513 27.83 -18.14 -9.40
C GLY A 513 26.77 -19.22 -9.62
N ILE A 514 25.83 -19.01 -10.54
CA ILE A 514 24.78 -19.98 -10.89
C ILE A 514 25.25 -20.85 -12.06
N ILE A 515 25.25 -22.17 -11.86
CA ILE A 515 25.51 -23.14 -12.94
C ILE A 515 24.24 -23.30 -13.78
N TRP A 516 24.28 -22.70 -14.97
CA TRP A 516 23.21 -22.74 -15.97
C TRP A 516 23.79 -22.83 -17.39
N GLU A 517 23.17 -23.64 -18.25
CA GLU A 517 23.53 -23.74 -19.67
C GLU A 517 22.31 -23.57 -20.60
N PRO A 518 22.49 -22.94 -21.78
CA PRO A 518 21.50 -22.90 -22.85
C PRO A 518 21.11 -24.28 -23.40
N VAL A 519 19.90 -24.39 -23.94
CA VAL A 519 19.43 -25.61 -24.62
C VAL A 519 19.80 -25.56 -26.11
N ALA A 520 20.49 -26.57 -26.61
CA ALA A 520 20.87 -26.65 -28.02
C ALA A 520 19.64 -26.71 -28.96
N ALA A 521 19.75 -26.13 -30.15
CA ALA A 521 18.73 -26.26 -31.20
C ALA A 521 18.57 -27.74 -31.60
N PRO A 522 17.33 -28.23 -31.85
CA PRO A 522 16.08 -27.50 -32.03
C PRO A 522 15.34 -27.11 -30.74
N GLY A 523 15.85 -27.43 -29.54
CA GLY A 523 15.30 -26.94 -28.27
C GLY A 523 14.12 -27.73 -27.71
N GLY A 524 14.00 -29.01 -28.09
CA GLY A 524 12.98 -29.94 -27.60
C GLY A 524 13.30 -30.54 -26.23
N ALA A 525 12.42 -31.43 -25.76
CA ALA A 525 12.54 -32.05 -24.44
C ALA A 525 13.84 -32.87 -24.27
N THR A 526 14.29 -33.56 -25.32
CA THR A 526 15.55 -34.33 -25.30
C THR A 526 16.77 -33.43 -25.09
N GLN A 527 16.86 -32.31 -25.81
CA GLN A 527 17.99 -31.37 -25.67
C GLN A 527 17.99 -30.69 -24.30
N LEU A 528 16.81 -30.44 -23.72
CA LEU A 528 16.71 -29.93 -22.34
C LEU A 528 17.22 -30.97 -21.34
N ALA A 529 16.84 -32.24 -21.48
CA ALA A 529 17.31 -33.31 -20.59
C ALA A 529 18.84 -33.46 -20.62
N GLU A 530 19.44 -33.39 -21.81
CA GLU A 530 20.91 -33.42 -21.96
C GLU A 530 21.59 -32.20 -21.31
N ALA A 531 21.02 -31.00 -21.45
CA ALA A 531 21.54 -29.79 -20.82
C ALA A 531 21.48 -29.88 -19.29
N LEU A 532 20.37 -30.37 -18.74
CA LEU A 532 20.22 -30.58 -17.30
C LEU A 532 21.21 -31.62 -16.76
N ALA A 533 21.45 -32.71 -17.50
CA ALA A 533 22.44 -33.71 -17.13
C ALA A 533 23.87 -33.13 -17.07
N ARG A 534 24.25 -32.28 -18.03
CA ARG A 534 25.56 -31.58 -17.99
C ARG A 534 25.67 -30.60 -16.83
N MET A 535 24.62 -29.84 -16.55
CA MET A 535 24.58 -28.92 -15.41
C MET A 535 24.74 -29.67 -14.08
N GLU A 536 24.10 -30.83 -13.94
CA GLU A 536 24.22 -31.66 -12.74
C GLU A 536 25.63 -32.24 -12.58
N GLN A 537 26.23 -32.75 -13.66
CA GLN A 537 27.64 -33.18 -13.64
C GLN A 537 28.59 -32.06 -13.20
N ARG A 538 28.35 -30.82 -13.64
CA ARG A 538 29.14 -29.64 -13.25
C ARG A 538 28.90 -29.17 -11.81
N ARG A 539 27.74 -29.46 -11.21
CA ARG A 539 27.47 -29.17 -9.79
C ARG A 539 28.13 -30.16 -8.85
N GLN A 540 28.39 -31.37 -9.34
CA GLN A 540 29.02 -32.46 -8.58
C GLN A 540 30.55 -32.47 -8.70
N ALA A 541 31.10 -31.74 -9.67
CA ALA A 541 32.54 -31.49 -9.85
C ALA A 541 32.95 -30.20 -9.14
#